data_AF-A0A369ZMG6-F1
#
_entry.id   AF-A0A369ZMG6-F1
#
_cell.length_a   1.000
_cell.length_b   1.000
_cell.length_c   1.000
_cell.angle_alpha   90.00
_cell.angle_beta   90.00
_cell.angle_gamma   90.00
#
_symmetry.space_group_name_H-M   'P 1'
#
loop_
_entity.id
_entity.type
_entity.pdbx_description
1 polymer ?
#
loop_
_entity_poly.entity_id
_entity_poly.type
_entity_poly.pdbx_seq_one_letter_code
_entity_poly.pdbx_strand_id
1 'polypeptide(L)'
;MNNQNPIEIYQAQDGTTQVEVRFENDTVWLSLQQMADLFGRDKSVISRHLRNIYTDGELNREATVAKNATVQIEGKRQINRTIEYYNLDVIISVGYRVNSILGTKFRIWATARLKKYLTQGYAINQKRLQQNAHGLEQALALIQKTANSAELTLESGRGLVDIVSRYTHTFLWLQQYDEGLLAEPQTQQGGTLPTYTEACSALAELKSQLMAKGEASDLFGRERDNGLSAILGNLDQSVFGEPAYPSIEAKAAHLLYFVVKNHPFSDGNKRSGAFLFVDFLHRNGRLFDHNGHPVINDTGLAALTLLVAESDPKQKETLIRLIMHMLKHK
;
A
#
# COMPACT_ATOMS: atom_id res chain seq x y z
N MET A 1 -40.93 6.07 20.41
CA MET A 1 -39.76 5.42 21.04
C MET A 1 -39.69 3.98 20.52
N ASN A 2 -39.05 3.76 19.37
CA ASN A 2 -38.85 2.42 18.81
C ASN A 2 -37.36 2.12 18.90
N ASN A 3 -36.94 1.43 19.96
CA ASN A 3 -35.57 0.94 20.13
C ASN A 3 -35.54 -0.55 19.77
N GLN A 4 -35.56 -0.86 18.47
CA GLN A 4 -35.22 -2.19 17.99
C GLN A 4 -33.70 -2.26 17.90
N ASN A 5 -33.04 -2.62 19.01
CA ASN A 5 -31.65 -3.06 18.96
C ASN A 5 -31.62 -4.37 18.16
N PRO A 6 -30.87 -4.46 17.05
CA PRO A 6 -30.84 -5.66 16.23
C PRO A 6 -30.16 -6.79 17.02
N ILE A 7 -30.93 -7.84 17.35
CA ILE A 7 -30.41 -9.09 17.90
C ILE A 7 -29.83 -9.87 16.72
N GLU A 8 -28.52 -9.82 16.49
CA GLU A 8 -27.87 -10.78 15.59
C GLU A 8 -27.53 -12.07 16.36
N ILE A 9 -28.12 -13.17 15.91
CA ILE A 9 -28.02 -14.51 16.51
C ILE A 9 -26.75 -15.19 15.99
N TYR A 10 -25.84 -15.61 16.86
CA TYR A 10 -24.82 -16.60 16.50
C TYR A 10 -25.48 -17.98 16.43
N GLN A 11 -25.83 -18.45 15.23
CA GLN A 11 -26.22 -19.84 14.99
C GLN A 11 -24.98 -20.68 14.72
N ALA A 12 -24.71 -21.67 15.56
CA ALA A 12 -23.92 -22.82 15.13
C ALA A 12 -24.64 -23.47 13.93
N GLN A 13 -23.90 -24.00 12.94
CA GLN A 13 -24.43 -24.62 11.71
C GLN A 13 -25.48 -25.72 11.95
N ASP A 14 -25.57 -26.19 13.19
CA ASP A 14 -26.40 -27.24 13.77
C ASP A 14 -27.80 -26.73 14.21
N GLY A 15 -28.01 -25.41 14.32
CA GLY A 15 -29.27 -24.79 14.76
C GLY A 15 -29.61 -24.91 16.26
N THR A 16 -28.79 -25.61 17.06
CA THR A 16 -29.14 -26.02 18.44
C THR A 16 -28.74 -25.05 19.55
N THR A 17 -27.87 -24.07 19.30
CA THR A 17 -27.39 -23.14 20.33
C THR A 17 -27.82 -21.73 19.99
N GLN A 18 -28.82 -21.21 20.70
CA GLN A 18 -29.24 -19.82 20.66
C GLN A 18 -28.72 -19.13 21.93
N VAL A 19 -27.69 -18.29 21.80
CA VAL A 19 -27.27 -17.41 22.90
C VAL A 19 -27.91 -16.06 22.65
N GLU A 20 -28.75 -15.61 23.59
CA GLU A 20 -29.32 -14.26 23.55
C GLU A 20 -28.20 -13.25 23.82
N VAL A 21 -27.95 -12.34 22.87
CA VAL A 21 -26.83 -11.39 22.92
C VAL A 21 -27.34 -9.98 23.14
N ARG A 22 -26.79 -9.27 24.12
CA ARG A 22 -27.09 -7.86 24.36
C ARG A 22 -26.08 -6.99 23.60
N PHE A 23 -26.58 -6.13 22.72
CA PHE A 23 -25.80 -5.10 22.04
C PHE A 23 -25.96 -3.76 22.78
N GLU A 24 -24.85 -3.23 23.29
CA GLU A 24 -24.76 -1.89 23.91
C GLU A 24 -23.41 -1.26 23.53
N ASN A 25 -23.42 0.00 23.08
CA ASN A 25 -22.24 0.76 22.63
C ASN A 25 -21.41 0.07 21.53
N ASP A 26 -22.08 -0.44 20.48
CA ASP A 26 -21.45 -1.13 19.33
C ASP A 26 -20.59 -2.35 19.68
N THR A 27 -20.73 -2.88 20.89
CA THR A 27 -20.07 -4.13 21.31
C THR A 27 -21.09 -5.13 21.85
N VAL A 28 -20.70 -6.40 21.78
CA VAL A 28 -21.43 -7.53 22.32
C VAL A 28 -21.06 -7.71 23.79
N TRP A 29 -22.06 -7.96 24.63
CA TRP A 29 -21.88 -8.28 26.05
C TRP A 29 -22.47 -9.64 26.40
N LEU A 30 -21.68 -10.50 27.05
CA LEU A 30 -22.11 -11.82 27.53
C LEU A 30 -21.82 -11.99 29.02
N SER A 31 -22.75 -12.61 29.73
CA SER A 31 -22.52 -13.09 31.10
C SER A 31 -21.64 -14.33 31.11
N LEU A 32 -21.13 -14.69 32.29
CA LEU A 32 -20.34 -15.92 32.46
C LEU A 32 -21.10 -17.18 32.05
N GLN A 33 -22.42 -17.23 32.27
CA GLN A 33 -23.25 -18.37 31.83
C GLN A 33 -23.35 -18.42 30.30
N GLN A 34 -23.63 -17.29 29.66
CA GLN A 34 -23.74 -17.25 28.20
C GLN A 34 -22.42 -17.61 27.51
N MET A 35 -21.27 -17.22 28.06
CA MET A 35 -19.96 -17.66 27.55
C MET A 35 -19.73 -19.17 27.77
N ALA A 36 -20.17 -19.72 28.91
CA ALA A 36 -20.11 -21.15 29.16
C ALA A 36 -20.92 -21.94 28.12
N ASP A 37 -22.12 -21.46 27.79
CA ASP A 37 -22.98 -22.06 26.78
C ASP A 37 -22.40 -21.89 25.36
N LEU A 38 -21.92 -20.69 25.02
CA LEU A 38 -21.32 -20.38 23.72
C LEU A 38 -20.12 -21.28 23.42
N PHE A 39 -19.27 -21.54 24.42
CA PHE A 39 -18.06 -22.33 24.25
C PHE A 39 -18.21 -23.80 24.68
N GLY A 40 -19.38 -24.21 25.16
CA GLY A 40 -19.66 -25.58 25.62
C GLY A 40 -18.70 -26.03 26.73
N ARG A 41 -18.48 -25.17 27.71
CA ARG A 41 -17.59 -25.42 28.86
C ARG A 41 -18.21 -24.95 30.15
N ASP A 42 -17.82 -25.56 31.27
CA ASP A 42 -18.32 -25.15 32.58
C ASP A 42 -17.92 -23.71 32.92
N LYS A 43 -18.80 -23.03 33.67
CA LYS A 43 -18.54 -21.69 34.23
C LYS A 43 -17.20 -21.57 34.95
N SER A 44 -16.78 -22.62 35.65
CA SER A 44 -15.50 -22.67 36.37
C SER A 44 -14.29 -22.58 35.42
N VAL A 45 -14.39 -23.19 34.24
CA VAL A 45 -13.36 -23.13 33.20
C VAL A 45 -13.27 -21.74 32.61
N ILE A 46 -14.41 -21.14 32.26
CA ILE A 46 -14.46 -19.76 31.75
C ILE A 46 -13.92 -18.77 32.80
N SER A 47 -14.33 -18.92 34.05
CA SER A 47 -13.85 -18.08 35.17
C SER A 47 -12.34 -18.18 35.36
N ARG A 48 -11.76 -19.38 35.19
CA ARG A 48 -10.31 -19.58 35.23
C ARG A 48 -9.60 -18.85 34.07
N HIS A 49 -10.14 -18.92 32.85
CA HIS A 49 -9.56 -18.19 31.71
C HIS A 49 -9.63 -16.67 31.91
N LEU A 50 -10.76 -16.15 32.40
CA LEU A 50 -10.91 -14.73 32.75
C LEU A 50 -9.86 -14.28 33.76
N ARG A 51 -9.67 -15.07 34.83
CA ARG A 51 -8.65 -14.76 35.84
C ARG A 51 -7.27 -14.69 35.20
N ASN A 52 -6.93 -15.63 34.34
CA ASN A 52 -5.63 -15.65 33.67
C ASN A 52 -5.47 -14.44 32.72
N ILE A 53 -6.47 -14.12 31.90
CA ILE A 53 -6.46 -12.94 31.01
C ILE A 53 -6.12 -11.65 31.79
N TYR A 54 -6.75 -11.45 32.95
CA TYR A 54 -6.48 -10.29 33.78
C TYR A 54 -5.13 -10.37 34.52
N THR A 55 -4.72 -11.57 34.96
CA THR A 55 -3.43 -11.76 35.64
C THR A 55 -2.25 -11.55 34.68
N ASP A 56 -2.39 -12.02 33.44
CA ASP A 56 -1.42 -11.90 32.36
C ASP A 56 -1.35 -10.46 31.82
N GLY A 57 -2.28 -9.58 32.21
CA GLY A 57 -2.38 -8.20 31.71
C GLY A 57 -2.86 -8.08 30.26
N GLU A 58 -3.45 -9.13 29.68
CA GLU A 58 -3.95 -9.11 28.29
C GLU A 58 -5.10 -8.11 28.13
N LEU A 59 -5.96 -7.98 29.15
CA LEU A 59 -7.06 -7.02 29.17
C LEU A 59 -7.16 -6.32 30.52
N ASN A 60 -7.68 -5.09 30.52
CA ASN A 60 -8.01 -4.37 31.74
C ASN A 60 -9.45 -4.73 32.18
N ARG A 61 -9.61 -5.18 33.43
CA ARG A 61 -10.91 -5.59 33.99
C ARG A 61 -11.92 -4.44 34.09
N GLU A 62 -11.48 -3.23 34.40
CA GLU A 62 -12.38 -2.07 34.55
C GLU A 62 -12.97 -1.62 33.21
N ALA A 63 -12.23 -1.82 32.12
CA ALA A 63 -12.66 -1.46 30.76
C ALA A 63 -13.54 -2.55 30.09
N THR A 64 -13.52 -3.78 30.61
CA THR A 64 -14.09 -4.95 29.93
C THR A 64 -15.25 -5.61 30.69
N VAL A 65 -15.59 -5.12 31.89
CA VAL A 65 -16.65 -5.69 32.75
C VAL A 65 -17.71 -4.64 33.07
N ALA A 66 -18.96 -4.95 32.78
CA ALA A 66 -20.13 -4.20 33.26
C ALA A 66 -20.83 -4.97 34.38
N LYS A 67 -21.24 -4.27 35.45
CA LYS A 67 -21.98 -4.85 36.58
C LYS A 67 -23.43 -4.40 36.53
N ASN A 68 -24.36 -5.35 36.38
CA ASN A 68 -25.79 -5.09 36.46
C ASN A 68 -26.35 -5.70 37.75
N ALA A 69 -27.02 -4.90 38.56
CA ALA A 69 -27.74 -5.38 39.73
C ALA A 69 -29.09 -5.97 39.28
N THR A 70 -29.33 -7.25 39.57
CA THR A 70 -30.62 -7.89 39.30
C THR A 70 -31.22 -8.34 40.62
N VAL A 71 -32.43 -7.87 40.91
CA VAL A 71 -33.20 -8.29 42.10
C VAL A 71 -34.01 -9.52 41.71
N GLN A 72 -33.70 -10.67 42.28
CA GLN A 72 -34.47 -11.90 42.08
C GLN A 72 -35.12 -12.29 43.42
N ILE A 73 -36.42 -12.61 43.37
CA ILE A 73 -37.16 -13.11 44.54
C ILE A 73 -37.12 -14.64 44.50
N GLU A 74 -36.35 -15.24 45.41
CA GLU A 74 -36.35 -16.70 45.65
C GLU A 74 -37.08 -16.96 46.98
N GLY A 75 -38.34 -17.42 46.90
CA GLY A 75 -39.18 -17.66 48.08
C GLY A 75 -39.56 -16.37 48.83
N LYS A 76 -39.34 -16.32 50.15
CA LYS A 76 -39.64 -15.15 51.01
C LYS A 76 -38.47 -14.17 51.18
N ARG A 77 -37.34 -14.36 50.49
CA ARG A 77 -36.16 -13.47 50.60
C ARG A 77 -35.85 -12.80 49.26
N GLN A 78 -35.71 -11.47 49.30
CA GLN A 78 -35.11 -10.71 48.20
C GLN A 78 -33.60 -10.91 48.26
N ILE A 79 -33.00 -11.43 47.19
CA ILE A 79 -31.56 -11.58 47.06
C ILE A 79 -31.11 -10.70 45.89
N ASN A 80 -30.25 -9.72 46.19
CA ASN A 80 -29.57 -8.93 45.18
C ASN A 80 -28.37 -9.71 44.66
N ARG A 81 -28.40 -10.10 43.38
CA ARG A 81 -27.23 -10.67 42.71
C ARG A 81 -26.70 -9.63 41.73
N THR A 82 -25.44 -9.24 41.89
CA THR A 82 -24.73 -8.44 40.88
C THR A 82 -24.21 -9.40 39.83
N ILE A 83 -24.74 -9.31 38.60
CA ILE A 83 -24.31 -10.12 37.47
C ILE A 83 -23.26 -9.32 36.67
N GLU A 84 -22.12 -9.94 36.43
CA GLU A 84 -21.06 -9.39 35.57
C GLU A 84 -21.30 -9.78 34.10
N TYR A 85 -21.15 -8.80 33.22
CA TYR A 85 -21.16 -8.94 31.77
C TYR A 85 -19.79 -8.56 31.23
N TYR A 86 -19.34 -9.29 30.21
CA TYR A 86 -18.03 -9.18 29.60
C TYR A 86 -18.16 -8.79 28.13
N ASN A 87 -17.35 -7.84 27.69
CA ASN A 87 -17.42 -7.29 26.33
C ASN A 87 -16.83 -8.24 25.26
N LEU A 88 -16.89 -7.83 24.00
CA LEU A 88 -16.43 -8.63 22.86
C LEU A 88 -14.95 -9.02 22.97
N ASP A 89 -14.08 -8.14 23.47
CA ASP A 89 -12.65 -8.43 23.60
C ASP A 89 -12.39 -9.61 24.53
N VAL A 90 -13.11 -9.66 25.65
CA VAL A 90 -13.05 -10.78 26.59
C VAL A 90 -13.59 -12.05 25.95
N ILE A 91 -14.71 -11.97 25.23
CA ILE A 91 -15.32 -13.12 24.56
C ILE A 91 -14.35 -13.70 23.52
N ILE A 92 -13.70 -12.86 22.72
CA ILE A 92 -12.68 -13.26 21.75
C ILE A 92 -11.51 -13.93 22.48
N SER A 93 -10.95 -13.28 23.50
CA SER A 93 -9.79 -13.79 24.25
C SER A 93 -10.06 -15.15 24.89
N VAL A 94 -11.24 -15.31 25.51
CA VAL A 94 -11.70 -16.60 26.05
C VAL A 94 -11.89 -17.62 24.93
N GLY A 95 -12.52 -17.25 23.81
CA GLY A 95 -12.73 -18.15 22.67
C GLY A 95 -11.44 -18.69 22.05
N TYR A 96 -10.35 -17.93 22.12
CA TYR A 96 -9.02 -18.39 21.71
C TYR A 96 -8.35 -19.31 22.73
N ARG A 97 -8.62 -19.14 24.03
CA ARG A 97 -8.03 -19.93 25.12
C ARG A 97 -8.81 -21.21 25.45
N VAL A 98 -10.10 -21.28 25.10
CA VAL A 98 -10.93 -22.45 25.37
C VAL A 98 -10.64 -23.58 24.39
N ASN A 99 -10.24 -24.72 24.93
CA ASN A 99 -10.14 -25.97 24.19
C ASN A 99 -11.54 -26.61 24.15
N SER A 100 -12.34 -26.40 23.10
CA SER A 100 -13.61 -27.13 22.87
C SER A 100 -13.95 -27.16 21.38
N ILE A 101 -14.87 -28.05 20.97
CA ILE A 101 -15.35 -28.10 19.58
C ILE A 101 -16.04 -26.77 19.21
N LEU A 102 -16.87 -26.23 20.11
CA LEU A 102 -17.52 -24.94 19.91
C LEU A 102 -16.52 -23.78 19.88
N GLY A 103 -15.49 -23.78 20.73
CA GLY A 103 -14.38 -22.82 20.66
C GLY A 103 -13.60 -22.92 19.36
N THR A 104 -13.42 -24.13 18.82
CA THR A 104 -12.79 -24.34 17.51
C THR A 104 -13.64 -23.77 16.38
N LYS A 105 -14.96 -24.02 16.37
CA LYS A 105 -15.90 -23.42 15.42
C LYS A 105 -15.90 -21.89 15.51
N PHE A 106 -15.87 -21.34 16.72
CA PHE A 106 -15.78 -19.90 16.95
C PHE A 106 -14.49 -19.30 16.35
N ARG A 107 -13.32 -19.90 16.60
CA ARG A 107 -12.05 -19.42 16.03
C ARG A 107 -12.03 -19.46 14.50
N ILE A 108 -12.55 -20.53 13.90
CA ILE A 108 -12.67 -20.66 12.43
C ILE A 108 -13.54 -19.52 11.88
N TRP A 109 -14.69 -19.29 12.49
CA TRP A 109 -15.60 -18.21 12.10
C TRP A 109 -14.97 -16.82 12.26
N ALA A 110 -14.37 -16.54 13.42
CA ALA A 110 -13.75 -15.25 13.73
C ALA A 110 -12.58 -14.95 12.77
N THR A 111 -11.71 -15.93 12.53
CA THR A 111 -10.57 -15.80 11.60
C THR A 111 -11.04 -15.58 10.17
N ALA A 112 -12.05 -16.33 9.71
CA ALA A 112 -12.63 -16.15 8.38
C ALA A 112 -13.24 -14.76 8.20
N ARG A 113 -13.94 -14.24 9.23
CA ARG A 113 -14.55 -12.92 9.20
C ARG A 113 -13.50 -11.81 9.20
N LEU A 114 -12.48 -11.90 10.05
CA LEU A 114 -11.35 -10.96 10.07
C LEU A 114 -10.60 -10.94 8.74
N LYS A 115 -10.27 -12.13 8.19
CA LYS A 115 -9.66 -12.26 6.85
C LYS A 115 -10.51 -11.58 5.79
N LYS A 116 -11.83 -11.84 5.79
CA LYS A 116 -12.77 -11.22 4.86
C LYS A 116 -12.75 -9.70 4.98
N TYR A 117 -12.81 -9.13 6.18
CA TYR A 117 -12.77 -7.67 6.38
C TYR A 117 -11.44 -7.05 5.95
N LEU A 118 -10.31 -7.67 6.27
CA LEU A 118 -8.99 -7.19 5.84
C LEU A 118 -8.85 -7.21 4.32
N THR A 119 -9.25 -8.31 3.66
CA THR A 119 -9.14 -8.44 2.20
C THR A 119 -10.17 -7.60 1.44
N GLN A 120 -11.43 -7.56 1.88
CA GLN A 120 -12.49 -6.83 1.21
C GLN A 120 -12.41 -5.34 1.49
N GLY A 121 -12.07 -4.93 2.72
CA GLY A 121 -11.88 -3.53 3.06
C GLY A 121 -10.79 -2.89 2.23
N TYR A 122 -9.62 -3.53 2.12
CA TYR A 122 -8.52 -3.06 1.28
C TYR A 122 -8.89 -3.02 -0.21
N ALA A 123 -9.43 -4.12 -0.75
CA ALA A 123 -9.80 -4.20 -2.17
C ALA A 123 -10.94 -3.23 -2.56
N ILE A 124 -11.94 -3.04 -1.71
CA ILE A 124 -13.05 -2.10 -1.95
C ILE A 124 -12.55 -0.65 -1.92
N ASN A 125 -11.66 -0.31 -0.97
CA ASN A 125 -11.14 1.05 -0.88
C ASN A 125 -10.26 1.40 -2.08
N GLN A 126 -9.39 0.48 -2.50
CA GLN A 126 -8.59 0.61 -3.72
C GLN A 126 -9.48 0.78 -4.97
N LYS A 127 -10.50 -0.07 -5.11
CA LYS A 127 -11.44 0.00 -6.24
C LYS A 127 -12.24 1.30 -6.24
N ARG A 128 -12.71 1.77 -5.08
CA ARG A 128 -13.43 3.04 -4.94
C ARG A 128 -12.55 4.23 -5.30
N LEU A 129 -11.28 4.22 -4.91
CA LEU A 129 -10.35 5.28 -5.27
C LEU A 129 -10.08 5.32 -6.77
N GLN A 130 -9.85 4.16 -7.38
CA GLN A 130 -9.67 4.04 -8.83
C GLN A 130 -10.92 4.47 -9.61
N GLN A 131 -12.12 4.15 -9.12
CA GLN A 131 -13.37 4.61 -9.73
C GLN A 131 -13.55 6.12 -9.64
N ASN A 132 -13.22 6.73 -8.49
CA ASN A 132 -13.26 8.19 -8.32
C ASN A 132 -12.27 8.89 -9.24
N ALA A 133 -11.05 8.34 -9.33
CA ALA A 133 -10.01 8.80 -10.26
C ALA A 133 -10.51 8.82 -11.70
N HIS A 134 -11.10 7.70 -12.15
CA HIS A 134 -11.59 7.56 -13.51
C HIS A 134 -12.78 8.50 -13.81
N GLY A 135 -13.71 8.67 -12.86
CA GLY A 135 -14.82 9.61 -13.01
C GLY A 135 -14.35 11.06 -13.15
N LEU A 136 -13.31 11.44 -12.42
CA LEU A 136 -12.69 12.76 -12.52
C LEU A 136 -12.01 12.95 -13.88
N GLU A 137 -11.26 11.95 -14.37
CA GLU A 137 -10.65 11.98 -15.69
C GLU A 137 -11.69 12.13 -16.82
N GLN A 138 -12.81 11.41 -16.74
CA GLN A 138 -13.90 11.53 -17.71
C GLN A 138 -14.53 12.92 -17.69
N ALA A 139 -14.77 13.49 -16.49
CA ALA A 139 -15.30 14.84 -16.35
C ALA A 139 -14.34 15.88 -16.95
N LEU A 140 -13.03 15.74 -16.72
CA LEU A 140 -12.02 16.60 -17.32
C LEU A 140 -12.01 16.48 -18.85
N ALA A 141 -12.07 15.27 -19.39
CA ALA A 141 -12.10 15.04 -20.83
C ALA A 141 -13.32 15.72 -21.49
N LEU A 142 -14.49 15.70 -20.82
CA LEU A 142 -15.69 16.40 -21.28
C LEU A 142 -15.52 17.93 -21.22
N ILE A 143 -14.92 18.46 -20.15
CA ILE A 143 -14.64 19.89 -20.01
C ILE A 143 -13.63 20.35 -21.07
N GLN A 144 -12.55 19.60 -21.30
CA GLN A 144 -11.57 19.87 -22.36
C GLN A 144 -12.20 19.83 -23.74
N LYS A 145 -13.01 18.81 -24.03
CA LYS A 145 -13.72 18.68 -25.31
C LYS A 145 -14.66 19.85 -25.56
N THR A 146 -15.37 20.30 -24.52
CA THR A 146 -16.24 21.48 -24.58
C THR A 146 -15.42 22.77 -24.74
N ALA A 147 -14.29 22.91 -24.05
CA ALA A 147 -13.41 24.08 -24.19
C ALA A 147 -12.74 24.20 -25.56
N ASN A 148 -12.45 23.08 -26.19
CA ASN A 148 -11.91 23.00 -27.54
C ASN A 148 -12.99 23.12 -28.64
N SER A 149 -14.27 23.11 -28.26
CA SER A 149 -15.37 23.39 -29.19
C SER A 149 -15.46 24.89 -29.51
N ALA A 150 -16.08 25.22 -30.64
CA ALA A 150 -16.12 26.57 -31.20
C ALA A 150 -16.96 27.59 -30.39
N GLU A 151 -17.62 27.17 -29.29
CA GLU A 151 -18.54 28.01 -28.51
C GLU A 151 -17.86 28.85 -27.41
N LEU A 152 -16.63 28.51 -27.00
CA LEU A 152 -15.84 29.35 -26.09
C LEU A 152 -14.93 30.27 -26.92
N THR A 153 -15.48 31.41 -27.33
CA THR A 153 -14.83 32.45 -28.15
C THR A 153 -13.79 33.31 -27.40
N LEU A 154 -13.61 33.12 -26.09
CA LEU A 154 -12.65 33.85 -25.26
C LEU A 154 -11.40 33.00 -24.99
N GLU A 155 -10.26 33.45 -25.50
CA GLU A 155 -8.92 32.88 -25.30
C GLU A 155 -8.61 32.62 -23.81
N SER A 156 -9.08 33.51 -22.93
CA SER A 156 -8.96 33.40 -21.46
C SER A 156 -9.73 32.20 -20.86
N GLY A 157 -10.87 31.82 -21.45
CA GLY A 157 -11.67 30.68 -20.99
C GLY A 157 -11.02 29.34 -21.31
N ARG A 158 -10.37 29.25 -22.48
CA ARG A 158 -9.57 28.07 -22.87
C ARG A 158 -8.33 27.92 -22.01
N GLY A 159 -7.63 29.02 -21.73
CA GLY A 159 -6.46 29.02 -20.84
C GLY A 159 -6.78 28.54 -19.43
N LEU A 160 -7.89 28.99 -18.83
CA LEU A 160 -8.31 28.52 -17.50
C LEU A 160 -8.67 27.03 -17.49
N VAL A 161 -9.37 26.53 -18.52
CA VAL A 161 -9.70 25.10 -18.62
C VAL A 161 -8.43 24.25 -18.74
N ASP A 162 -7.47 24.68 -19.54
CA ASP A 162 -6.19 23.98 -19.69
C ASP A 162 -5.39 23.97 -18.38
N ILE A 163 -5.33 25.10 -17.66
CA ILE A 163 -4.71 25.17 -16.32
C ILE A 163 -5.42 24.21 -15.36
N VAL A 164 -6.74 24.30 -15.22
CA VAL A 164 -7.51 23.44 -14.31
C VAL A 164 -7.29 21.97 -14.65
N SER A 165 -7.28 21.63 -15.93
CA SER A 165 -7.06 20.26 -16.38
C SER A 165 -5.66 19.75 -16.04
N ARG A 166 -4.61 20.53 -16.32
CA ARG A 166 -3.23 20.16 -15.98
C ARG A 166 -3.06 19.97 -14.48
N TYR A 167 -3.57 20.88 -13.66
CA TYR A 167 -3.46 20.77 -12.20
C TYR A 167 -4.27 19.61 -11.62
N THR A 168 -5.44 19.32 -12.20
CA THR A 168 -6.26 18.18 -11.74
C THR A 168 -5.58 16.84 -12.07
N HIS A 169 -4.94 16.71 -13.24
CA HIS A 169 -4.13 15.54 -13.56
C HIS A 169 -2.94 15.38 -12.61
N THR A 170 -2.21 16.47 -12.34
CA THR A 170 -1.10 16.44 -11.38
C THR A 170 -1.57 16.03 -9.99
N PHE A 171 -2.69 16.59 -9.50
CA PHE A 171 -3.25 16.24 -8.20
C PHE A 171 -3.62 14.76 -8.12
N LEU A 172 -4.25 14.22 -9.17
CA LEU A 172 -4.64 12.81 -9.22
C LEU A 172 -3.42 11.88 -9.17
N TRP A 173 -2.36 12.24 -9.89
CA TRP A 173 -1.10 11.50 -9.87
C TRP A 173 -0.41 11.55 -8.51
N LEU A 174 -0.37 12.72 -7.87
CA LEU A 174 0.20 12.86 -6.52
C LEU A 174 -0.59 12.03 -5.51
N GLN A 175 -1.92 12.05 -5.58
CA GLN A 175 -2.76 11.23 -4.72
C GLN A 175 -2.52 9.72 -4.96
N GLN A 176 -2.44 9.29 -6.23
CA GLN A 176 -2.14 7.91 -6.56
C GLN A 176 -0.73 7.49 -6.12
N TYR A 177 0.23 8.41 -6.14
CA TYR A 177 1.58 8.18 -5.62
C TYR A 177 1.55 7.97 -4.10
N ASP A 178 0.92 8.87 -3.35
CA ASP A 178 0.84 8.81 -1.89
C ASP A 178 0.14 7.52 -1.40
N GLU A 179 -0.86 7.06 -2.15
CA GLU A 179 -1.60 5.84 -1.83
C GLU A 179 -0.96 4.55 -2.40
N GLY A 180 0.12 4.66 -3.18
CA GLY A 180 0.79 3.51 -3.80
C GLY A 180 -0.02 2.84 -4.92
N LEU A 181 -0.92 3.59 -5.55
CA LEU A 181 -1.92 3.12 -6.52
C LEU A 181 -1.67 3.59 -7.95
N LEU A 182 -0.49 4.15 -8.23
CA LEU A 182 -0.05 4.45 -9.60
C LEU A 182 -0.14 3.18 -10.46
N ALA A 183 -0.96 3.24 -11.51
CA ALA A 183 -1.04 2.16 -12.50
C ALA A 183 0.22 2.15 -13.38
N GLU A 184 0.52 1.03 -14.02
CA GLU A 184 1.58 0.99 -15.03
C GLU A 184 1.20 1.86 -16.24
N PRO A 185 2.11 2.72 -16.73
CA PRO A 185 1.86 3.52 -17.93
C PRO A 185 1.86 2.65 -19.20
N GLN A 186 1.43 3.23 -20.32
CA GLN A 186 1.73 2.66 -21.64
C GLN A 186 3.24 2.70 -21.85
N THR A 187 3.79 1.60 -22.36
CA THR A 187 5.24 1.40 -22.51
C THR A 187 5.60 0.97 -23.92
N GLN A 188 6.85 1.23 -24.29
CA GLN A 188 7.44 0.75 -25.54
C GLN A 188 8.27 -0.50 -25.27
N GLN A 189 7.89 -1.61 -25.90
CA GLN A 189 8.58 -2.89 -25.76
C GLN A 189 10.03 -2.82 -26.27
N GLY A 190 10.92 -3.56 -25.63
CA GLY A 190 12.34 -3.64 -25.95
C GLY A 190 13.22 -2.75 -25.07
N GLY A 191 14.28 -2.22 -25.66
CA GLY A 191 15.32 -1.46 -24.97
C GLY A 191 16.64 -2.23 -24.94
N THR A 192 17.64 -1.69 -25.62
CA THR A 192 19.00 -2.23 -25.65
C THR A 192 19.83 -1.54 -24.58
N LEU A 193 20.30 -2.32 -23.61
CA LEU A 193 21.24 -1.85 -22.59
C LEU A 193 22.64 -1.71 -23.20
N PRO A 194 23.47 -0.77 -22.72
CA PRO A 194 24.88 -0.79 -23.05
C PRO A 194 25.52 -2.09 -22.54
N THR A 195 26.47 -2.63 -23.30
CA THR A 195 27.36 -3.66 -22.78
C THR A 195 28.17 -3.10 -21.59
N TYR A 196 28.65 -3.98 -20.72
CA TYR A 196 29.49 -3.58 -19.59
C TYR A 196 30.67 -2.70 -20.03
N THR A 197 31.35 -3.10 -21.12
CA THR A 197 32.47 -2.35 -21.70
C THR A 197 32.06 -0.96 -22.16
N GLU A 198 30.93 -0.81 -22.84
CA GLU A 198 30.44 0.49 -23.29
C GLU A 198 30.07 1.39 -22.12
N ALA A 199 29.40 0.85 -21.10
CA ALA A 199 29.03 1.59 -19.90
C ALA A 199 30.27 2.08 -19.13
N CYS A 200 31.28 1.23 -18.98
CA CYS A 200 32.56 1.60 -18.37
C CYS A 200 33.30 2.68 -19.16
N SER A 201 33.37 2.55 -20.50
CA SER A 201 33.99 3.57 -21.35
C SER A 201 33.28 4.93 -21.24
N ALA A 202 31.95 4.94 -21.29
CA ALA A 202 31.16 6.16 -21.15
C ALA A 202 31.34 6.83 -19.77
N LEU A 203 31.39 6.03 -18.69
CA LEU A 203 31.65 6.53 -17.34
C LEU A 203 33.08 7.06 -17.17
N ALA A 204 34.07 6.43 -17.82
CA ALA A 204 35.45 6.89 -17.81
C ALA A 204 35.59 8.24 -18.53
N GLU A 205 34.88 8.43 -19.64
CA GLU A 205 34.83 9.72 -20.34
C GLU A 205 34.18 10.80 -19.46
N LEU A 206 33.02 10.50 -18.86
CA LEU A 206 32.37 11.40 -17.90
C LEU A 206 33.32 11.77 -16.76
N LYS A 207 34.02 10.80 -16.17
CA LYS A 207 35.00 11.02 -15.10
C LYS A 207 36.08 12.00 -15.56
N SER A 208 36.66 11.79 -16.74
CA SER A 208 37.71 12.66 -17.29
C SER A 208 37.20 14.09 -17.45
N GLN A 209 35.98 14.27 -17.96
CA GLN A 209 35.37 15.59 -18.13
C GLN A 209 35.11 16.29 -16.78
N LEU A 210 34.62 15.58 -15.78
CA LEU A 210 34.36 16.14 -14.44
C LEU A 210 35.67 16.48 -13.71
N MET A 211 36.70 15.63 -13.82
CA MET A 211 38.00 15.90 -13.22
C MET A 211 38.67 17.12 -13.86
N ALA A 212 38.56 17.29 -15.17
CA ALA A 212 39.06 18.48 -15.87
C ALA A 212 38.41 19.79 -15.38
N LYS A 213 37.16 19.71 -14.89
CA LYS A 213 36.42 20.83 -14.28
C LYS A 213 36.64 20.96 -12.77
N GLY A 214 37.37 20.04 -12.14
CA GLY A 214 37.53 19.99 -10.67
C GLY A 214 36.28 19.53 -9.92
N GLU A 215 35.32 18.89 -10.59
CA GLU A 215 34.02 18.47 -10.04
C GLU A 215 33.99 17.00 -9.56
N ALA A 216 35.07 16.26 -9.82
CA ALA A 216 35.22 14.86 -9.41
C ALA A 216 36.64 14.56 -8.94
N SER A 217 36.75 13.55 -8.07
CA SER A 217 38.03 12.97 -7.63
C SER A 217 38.32 11.66 -8.36
N ASP A 218 39.50 11.09 -8.15
CA ASP A 218 39.86 9.77 -8.65
C ASP A 218 38.94 8.64 -8.18
N LEU A 219 38.20 8.85 -7.08
CA LEU A 219 37.26 7.86 -6.54
C LEU A 219 35.94 7.81 -7.33
N PHE A 220 35.63 8.86 -8.10
CA PHE A 220 34.41 8.92 -8.89
C PHE A 220 34.34 7.79 -9.91
N GLY A 221 33.22 7.06 -9.93
CA GLY A 221 32.97 5.98 -10.89
C GLY A 221 33.89 4.77 -10.71
N ARG A 222 34.69 4.71 -9.64
CA ARG A 222 35.52 3.53 -9.33
C ARG A 222 34.62 2.40 -8.86
N GLU A 223 34.42 1.40 -9.70
CA GLU A 223 33.57 0.23 -9.41
C GLU A 223 34.04 -0.51 -8.15
N ARG A 224 33.07 -1.02 -7.39
CA ARG A 224 33.25 -1.94 -6.29
C ARG A 224 32.82 -3.32 -6.74
N ASP A 225 33.69 -4.29 -6.50
CA ASP A 225 33.51 -5.67 -6.91
C ASP A 225 33.17 -5.76 -8.41
N ASN A 226 31.96 -6.22 -8.75
CA ASN A 226 31.43 -6.31 -10.11
C ASN A 226 30.02 -5.67 -10.18
N GLY A 227 29.77 -4.65 -9.36
CA GLY A 227 28.43 -4.12 -9.11
C GLY A 227 27.69 -3.65 -10.36
N LEU A 228 28.37 -3.00 -11.31
CA LEU A 228 27.74 -2.51 -12.53
C LEU A 228 27.38 -3.67 -13.46
N SER A 229 28.28 -4.63 -13.64
CA SER A 229 28.00 -5.82 -14.47
C SER A 229 26.82 -6.64 -13.94
N ALA A 230 26.69 -6.76 -12.61
CA ALA A 230 25.59 -7.47 -11.96
C ALA A 230 24.25 -6.75 -12.18
N ILE A 231 24.23 -5.41 -12.12
CA ILE A 231 23.03 -4.61 -12.41
C ILE A 231 22.61 -4.80 -13.87
N LEU A 232 23.55 -4.64 -14.82
CA LEU A 232 23.24 -4.79 -16.25
C LEU A 232 22.76 -6.21 -16.58
N GLY A 233 23.41 -7.24 -16.02
CA GLY A 233 23.00 -8.63 -16.21
C GLY A 233 21.63 -8.93 -15.60
N ASN A 234 21.29 -8.35 -14.45
CA ASN A 234 19.95 -8.48 -13.86
C ASN A 234 18.88 -7.84 -14.75
N LEU A 235 19.17 -6.68 -15.34
CA LEU A 235 18.23 -5.97 -16.21
C LEU A 235 17.98 -6.66 -17.56
N ASP A 236 18.90 -7.51 -17.99
CA ASP A 236 18.80 -8.26 -19.25
C ASP A 236 18.36 -9.73 -19.06
N GLN A 237 18.07 -10.13 -17.82
CA GLN A 237 17.64 -11.49 -17.52
C GLN A 237 16.23 -11.79 -18.04
N SER A 238 15.95 -13.08 -18.26
CA SER A 238 14.62 -13.58 -18.65
C SER A 238 14.02 -14.46 -17.56
N VAL A 239 12.70 -14.38 -17.36
CA VAL A 239 11.91 -15.13 -16.39
C VAL A 239 10.80 -15.85 -17.14
N PHE A 240 10.74 -17.19 -17.01
CA PHE A 240 9.79 -18.04 -17.77
C PHE A 240 9.82 -17.87 -19.30
N GLY A 241 10.99 -17.54 -19.86
CA GLY A 241 11.17 -17.34 -21.30
C GLY A 241 10.87 -15.93 -21.81
N GLU A 242 10.41 -15.03 -20.93
CA GLU A 242 10.13 -13.63 -21.25
C GLU A 242 11.12 -12.69 -20.56
N PRO A 243 11.46 -11.51 -21.13
CA PRO A 243 12.32 -10.54 -20.46
C PRO A 243 11.75 -10.11 -19.11
N ALA A 244 12.59 -10.08 -18.06
CA ALA A 244 12.17 -9.62 -16.73
C ALA A 244 11.74 -8.14 -16.74
N TYR A 245 12.33 -7.37 -17.65
CA TYR A 245 12.04 -5.95 -17.88
C TYR A 245 11.75 -5.74 -19.36
N PRO A 246 10.47 -5.84 -19.78
CA PRO A 246 10.11 -5.96 -21.19
C PRO A 246 10.12 -4.64 -21.96
N SER A 247 10.16 -3.48 -21.27
CA SER A 247 10.05 -2.17 -21.91
C SER A 247 11.22 -1.23 -21.63
N ILE A 248 11.37 -0.21 -22.49
CA ILE A 248 12.37 0.85 -22.34
C ILE A 248 12.14 1.59 -21.03
N GLU A 249 10.90 1.95 -20.71
CA GLU A 249 10.57 2.67 -19.48
C GLU A 249 10.92 1.84 -18.24
N ALA A 250 10.61 0.54 -18.26
CA ALA A 250 10.93 -0.36 -17.15
C ALA A 250 12.44 -0.54 -16.97
N LYS A 251 13.19 -0.78 -18.05
CA LYS A 251 14.65 -0.91 -18.01
C LYS A 251 15.33 0.38 -17.55
N ALA A 252 14.91 1.53 -18.07
CA ALA A 252 15.43 2.85 -17.66
C ALA A 252 15.17 3.11 -16.17
N ALA A 253 13.93 2.92 -15.71
CA ALA A 253 13.57 3.14 -14.31
C ALA A 253 14.37 2.25 -13.36
N HIS A 254 14.51 0.97 -13.68
CA HIS A 254 15.28 0.04 -12.85
C HIS A 254 16.79 0.28 -12.94
N LEU A 255 17.32 0.71 -14.09
CA LEU A 255 18.73 1.10 -14.22
C LEU A 255 19.07 2.27 -13.29
N LEU A 256 18.28 3.34 -13.32
CA LEU A 256 18.45 4.47 -12.40
C LEU A 256 18.34 4.02 -10.94
N TYR A 257 17.28 3.27 -10.62
CA TYR A 257 17.03 2.80 -9.25
C TYR A 257 18.18 1.93 -8.71
N PHE A 258 18.61 0.92 -9.47
CA PHE A 258 19.63 -0.02 -9.02
C PHE A 258 21.00 0.62 -8.89
N VAL A 259 21.42 1.47 -9.83
CA VAL A 259 22.72 2.15 -9.72
C VAL A 259 22.74 3.08 -8.52
N VAL A 260 21.65 3.80 -8.27
CA VAL A 260 21.57 4.74 -7.14
C VAL A 260 21.51 3.99 -5.79
N LYS A 261 20.70 2.93 -5.67
CA LYS A 261 20.48 2.21 -4.40
C LYS A 261 21.54 1.16 -4.07
N ASN A 262 22.07 0.45 -5.07
CA ASN A 262 23.01 -0.63 -4.82
C ASN A 262 24.45 -0.12 -4.66
N HIS A 263 24.69 1.17 -4.91
CA HIS A 263 25.99 1.82 -4.77
C HIS A 263 27.17 1.04 -5.41
N PRO A 264 27.11 0.70 -6.71
CA PRO A 264 28.15 -0.10 -7.36
C PRO A 264 29.50 0.61 -7.48
N PHE A 265 29.57 1.92 -7.22
CA PHE A 265 30.79 2.72 -7.28
C PHE A 265 31.21 3.24 -5.90
N SER A 266 32.51 3.52 -5.76
CA SER A 266 33.10 4.05 -4.53
C SER A 266 32.65 5.47 -4.21
N ASP A 267 32.49 6.28 -5.25
CA ASP A 267 31.86 7.59 -5.20
C ASP A 267 31.13 7.83 -6.53
N GLY A 268 30.17 8.75 -6.53
CA GLY A 268 29.49 9.20 -7.74
C GLY A 268 28.22 8.43 -8.11
N ASN A 269 27.77 7.46 -7.31
CA ASN A 269 26.60 6.60 -7.63
C ASN A 269 25.36 7.35 -8.16
N LYS A 270 24.99 8.47 -7.52
CA LYS A 270 23.88 9.32 -7.99
C LYS A 270 24.13 9.89 -9.39
N ARG A 271 25.31 10.46 -9.61
CA ARG A 271 25.73 11.08 -10.88
C ARG A 271 25.91 10.03 -11.98
N SER A 272 26.55 8.91 -11.67
CA SER A 272 26.72 7.78 -12.60
C SER A 272 25.39 7.13 -12.96
N GLY A 273 24.46 6.99 -12.00
CA GLY A 273 23.11 6.48 -12.25
C GLY A 273 22.29 7.40 -13.16
N ALA A 274 22.30 8.70 -12.88
CA ALA A 274 21.66 9.71 -13.74
C ALA A 274 22.24 9.72 -15.16
N PHE A 275 23.57 9.62 -15.28
CA PHE A 275 24.25 9.55 -16.57
C PHE A 275 23.90 8.29 -17.35
N LEU A 276 23.99 7.10 -16.75
CA LEU A 276 23.65 5.83 -17.41
C LEU A 276 22.17 5.78 -17.83
N PHE A 277 21.29 6.40 -17.05
CA PHE A 277 19.88 6.57 -17.40
C PHE A 277 19.70 7.42 -18.67
N VAL A 278 20.37 8.57 -18.75
CA VAL A 278 20.33 9.44 -19.94
C VAL A 278 20.97 8.77 -21.16
N ASP A 279 22.11 8.12 -20.99
CA ASP A 279 22.79 7.36 -22.06
C ASP A 279 21.89 6.24 -22.59
N PHE A 280 21.22 5.50 -21.70
CA PHE A 280 20.25 4.47 -22.08
C PHE A 280 19.07 5.05 -22.89
N LEU A 281 18.48 6.18 -22.46
CA LEU A 281 17.41 6.83 -23.21
C LEU A 281 17.89 7.31 -24.58
N HIS A 282 19.10 7.87 -24.66
CA HIS A 282 19.70 8.33 -25.91
C HIS A 282 19.90 7.17 -26.89
N ARG A 283 20.51 6.06 -26.45
CA ARG A 283 20.74 4.84 -27.25
C ARG A 283 19.45 4.25 -27.81
N ASN A 284 18.35 4.41 -27.08
CA ASN A 284 17.05 3.88 -27.46
C ASN A 284 16.16 4.91 -28.17
N GLY A 285 16.68 6.10 -28.52
CA GLY A 285 15.93 7.14 -29.22
C GLY A 285 14.80 7.76 -28.40
N ARG A 286 14.90 7.70 -27.07
CA ARG A 286 13.86 8.13 -26.10
C ARG A 286 14.31 9.29 -25.21
N LEU A 287 15.44 9.93 -25.52
CA LEU A 287 15.91 11.10 -24.78
C LEU A 287 15.08 12.36 -25.10
N PHE A 288 14.58 12.48 -26.33
CA PHE A 288 13.80 13.61 -26.81
C PHE A 288 12.41 13.16 -27.27
N ASP A 289 11.42 14.05 -27.13
CA ASP A 289 10.09 13.88 -27.68
C ASP A 289 10.06 14.18 -29.20
N HIS A 290 8.90 14.01 -29.82
CA HIS A 290 8.73 14.28 -31.27
C HIS A 290 8.96 15.75 -31.65
N ASN A 291 8.89 16.67 -30.70
CA ASN A 291 9.13 18.10 -30.89
C ASN A 291 10.60 18.47 -30.63
N GLY A 292 11.45 17.51 -30.29
CA GLY A 292 12.86 17.73 -29.97
C GLY A 292 13.09 18.25 -28.54
N HIS A 293 12.08 18.24 -27.67
CA HIS A 293 12.25 18.61 -26.27
C HIS A 293 12.74 17.42 -25.44
N PRO A 294 13.62 17.62 -24.45
CA PRO A 294 14.02 16.55 -23.54
C PRO A 294 12.81 15.94 -22.82
N VAL A 295 12.72 14.60 -22.81
CA VAL A 295 11.66 13.88 -22.07
C VAL A 295 11.77 14.13 -20.56
N ILE A 296 12.99 14.34 -20.07
CA ILE A 296 13.27 14.78 -18.70
C ILE A 296 14.27 15.94 -18.76
N ASN A 297 13.98 17.03 -18.05
CA ASN A 297 14.91 18.15 -17.93
C ASN A 297 15.90 17.94 -16.77
N ASP A 298 16.99 18.71 -16.76
CA ASP A 298 18.08 18.57 -15.79
C ASP A 298 17.61 18.65 -14.34
N THR A 299 16.73 19.61 -14.03
CA THR A 299 16.15 19.79 -12.69
C THR A 299 15.31 18.58 -12.28
N GLY A 300 14.50 18.06 -13.19
CA GLY A 300 13.66 16.88 -12.97
C GLY A 300 14.49 15.62 -12.76
N LEU A 301 15.55 15.44 -13.56
CA LEU A 301 16.48 14.31 -13.41
C LEU A 301 17.22 14.37 -12.06
N ALA A 302 17.69 15.56 -11.65
CA ALA A 302 18.34 15.75 -10.36
C ALA A 302 17.38 15.43 -9.20
N ALA A 303 16.16 15.98 -9.24
CA ALA A 303 15.13 15.72 -8.23
C ALA A 303 14.77 14.23 -8.14
N LEU A 304 14.59 13.58 -9.29
CA LEU A 304 14.27 12.15 -9.37
C LEU A 304 15.40 11.28 -8.81
N THR A 305 16.65 11.60 -9.16
CA THR A 305 17.83 10.89 -8.67
C THR A 305 17.98 11.03 -7.15
N LEU A 306 17.72 12.22 -6.61
CA LEU A 306 17.72 12.46 -5.17
C LEU A 306 16.57 11.73 -4.47
N LEU A 307 15.37 11.76 -5.05
CA LEU A 307 14.21 11.04 -4.53
C LEU A 307 14.48 9.54 -4.44
N VAL A 308 15.05 8.94 -5.50
CA VAL A 308 15.50 7.55 -5.49
C VAL A 308 16.57 7.32 -4.43
N ALA A 309 17.54 8.23 -4.26
CA ALA A 309 18.58 8.08 -3.26
C ALA A 309 18.02 8.05 -1.83
N GLU A 310 17.10 8.94 -1.50
CA GLU A 310 16.56 9.13 -0.14
C GLU A 310 15.38 8.20 0.20
N SER A 311 14.82 7.47 -0.78
CA SER A 311 13.61 6.67 -0.56
C SER A 311 13.78 5.46 0.37
N ASP A 312 12.69 5.01 1.00
CA ASP A 312 12.65 3.70 1.66
C ASP A 312 12.63 2.56 0.60
N PRO A 313 13.35 1.45 0.79
CA PRO A 313 13.26 0.26 -0.08
C PRO A 313 11.83 -0.24 -0.34
N LYS A 314 10.90 -0.09 0.61
CA LYS A 314 9.48 -0.44 0.47
C LYS A 314 8.78 0.37 -0.61
N GLN A 315 9.28 1.56 -0.94
CA GLN A 315 8.73 2.45 -1.97
C GLN A 315 9.28 2.17 -3.37
N LYS A 316 10.11 1.12 -3.54
CA LYS A 316 10.71 0.75 -4.82
C LYS A 316 9.69 0.76 -5.96
N GLU A 317 8.62 0.00 -5.80
CA GLU A 317 7.62 -0.20 -6.86
C GLU A 317 6.95 1.12 -7.25
N THR A 318 6.56 1.93 -6.26
CA THR A 318 5.97 3.26 -6.48
C THR A 318 6.92 4.18 -7.25
N LEU A 319 8.21 4.18 -6.91
CA LEU A 319 9.21 5.00 -7.59
C LEU A 319 9.50 4.53 -9.01
N ILE A 320 9.59 3.23 -9.23
CA ILE A 320 9.72 2.68 -10.58
C ILE A 320 8.56 3.18 -11.45
N ARG A 321 7.32 3.08 -10.96
CA ARG A 321 6.15 3.56 -11.69
C ARG A 321 6.16 5.06 -11.91
N LEU A 322 6.61 5.85 -10.93
CA LEU A 322 6.78 7.29 -11.09
C LEU A 322 7.77 7.62 -12.21
N ILE A 323 8.94 6.98 -12.23
CA ILE A 323 9.95 7.17 -13.27
C ILE A 323 9.37 6.77 -14.64
N MET A 324 8.69 5.62 -14.72
CA MET A 324 8.06 5.17 -15.97
C MET A 324 7.01 6.16 -16.47
N HIS A 325 6.20 6.74 -15.58
CA HIS A 325 5.20 7.76 -15.94
C HIS A 325 5.84 9.06 -16.44
N MET A 326 6.99 9.46 -15.90
CA MET A 326 7.74 10.59 -16.41
C MET A 326 8.31 10.35 -17.82
N LEU A 327 8.61 9.10 -18.15
CA LEU A 327 9.10 8.70 -19.48
C LEU A 327 7.99 8.45 -20.50
N LYS A 328 6.74 8.37 -20.04
CA LYS A 328 5.58 8.12 -20.90
C LYS A 328 5.44 9.26 -21.91
N HIS A 329 5.39 8.92 -23.19
CA HIS A 329 5.03 9.89 -24.23
C HIS A 329 3.63 10.45 -23.99
N LYS A 330 3.47 11.75 -24.22
CA LYS A 330 2.16 12.38 -24.44
C LYS A 330 1.84 12.43 -25.92
#